data_AF-A0ABD4ZSY8-F1
#
_entry.id   AF-A0ABD4ZSY8-F1
#
_cell.length_a   1.000
_cell.length_b   1.000
_cell.length_c   1.000
_cell.angle_alpha   90.00
_cell.angle_beta   90.00
_cell.angle_gamma   90.00
#
_symmetry.space_group_name_H-M   'P 1'
#
loop_
_entity.id
_entity.type
_entity.pdbx_description
1 polymer ?
#
loop_
_entity_poly.entity_id
_entity_poly.type
_entity_poly.pdbx_seq_one_letter_code
_entity_poly.pdbx_strand_id
1 'polypeptide(L)'
;MFDFTGYSQEEIKTANLEFSEFIQSNALKLKVENLPDIETRISEVETVTENFFNHFGQHMNTVCLYYLSNYLLQDFIKEPSRTKTLQQDNGFLSPRQLAHRKSKEIPLGQEVIDGIRAETIFCISKPKRTVNLDDV
;
A
#
# COMPACT_ATOMS: atom_id res chain seq x y z
N MET A 1 20.93 8.09 12.09
CA MET A 1 20.43 9.23 11.31
C MET A 1 21.47 9.59 10.26
N PHE A 2 21.09 9.98 9.05
CA PHE A 2 22.03 10.35 8.00
C PHE A 2 22.69 11.69 8.35
N ASP A 3 24.02 11.77 8.21
CA ASP A 3 24.80 12.95 8.58
C ASP A 3 25.15 13.76 7.33
N PHE A 4 24.69 15.01 7.28
CA PHE A 4 24.96 15.93 6.17
C PHE A 4 26.22 16.78 6.39
N THR A 5 26.82 16.78 7.59
CA THR A 5 27.96 17.65 7.91
C THR A 5 29.23 17.28 7.16
N GLY A 6 29.32 16.04 6.65
CA GLY A 6 30.44 15.56 5.84
C GLY A 6 30.49 16.11 4.41
N TYR A 7 29.43 16.76 3.93
CA TYR A 7 29.39 17.31 2.57
C TYR A 7 29.68 18.81 2.58
N SER A 8 30.39 19.29 1.58
CA SER A 8 30.50 20.72 1.33
C SER A 8 29.18 21.29 0.77
N GLN A 9 28.98 22.60 0.87
CA GLN A 9 27.75 23.25 0.38
C GLN A 9 27.53 23.08 -1.14
N GLU A 10 28.59 22.83 -1.91
CA GLU A 10 28.51 22.62 -3.36
C GLU A 10 28.10 21.19 -3.73
N GLU A 11 28.22 20.24 -2.79
CA GLU A 11 27.95 18.81 -2.99
C GLU A 11 26.49 18.42 -2.73
N ILE A 12 25.56 19.39 -2.74
CA ILE A 12 24.11 19.17 -2.56
C ILE A 12 23.58 18.02 -3.43
N LYS A 13 24.04 17.92 -4.68
CA LYS A 13 23.57 16.88 -5.61
C LYS A 13 24.01 15.48 -5.14
N THR A 14 25.25 15.36 -4.69
CA THR A 14 25.82 14.11 -4.16
C THR A 14 25.14 13.73 -2.85
N ALA A 15 24.97 14.69 -1.94
CA ALA A 15 24.26 14.48 -0.69
C ALA A 15 22.82 14.01 -0.90
N ASN A 16 22.08 14.61 -1.84
CA ASN A 16 20.73 14.15 -2.19
C ASN A 16 20.75 12.72 -2.77
N LEU A 17 21.71 12.38 -3.63
CA LEU A 17 21.80 11.04 -4.22
C LEU A 17 22.04 9.99 -3.12
N GLU A 18 23.07 10.18 -2.31
CA GLU A 18 23.45 9.24 -1.25
C GLU A 18 22.38 9.12 -0.16
N PHE A 19 21.74 10.23 0.18
CA PHE A 19 20.61 10.22 1.11
C PHE A 19 19.40 9.45 0.55
N SER A 20 19.10 9.60 -0.74
CA SER A 20 18.01 8.88 -1.38
C SER A 20 18.27 7.35 -1.38
N GLU A 21 19.50 6.93 -1.64
CA GLU A 21 19.93 5.53 -1.56
C GLU A 21 19.88 4.99 -0.13
N PHE A 22 20.27 5.82 0.85
CA PHE A 22 20.19 5.51 2.27
C PHE A 22 18.74 5.25 2.71
N ILE A 23 17.79 6.13 2.38
CA ILE A 23 16.38 5.94 2.72
C ILE A 23 15.82 4.68 2.06
N GLN A 24 16.11 4.48 0.77
CA GLN A 24 15.60 3.35 0.02
C GLN A 24 16.13 2.01 0.59
N SER A 25 17.38 2.00 1.04
CA SER A 25 18.03 0.79 1.55
C SER A 25 17.69 0.47 3.00
N ASN A 26 17.46 1.50 3.83
CA ASN A 26 17.26 1.31 5.26
C ASN A 26 15.79 1.50 5.63
N ALA A 27 15.29 2.72 5.53
CA ALA A 27 13.96 3.08 6.01
C ALA A 27 12.85 2.36 5.24
N LEU A 28 12.88 2.39 3.90
CA LEU A 28 11.83 1.77 3.08
C LEU A 28 11.85 0.24 3.09
N LYS A 29 12.94 -0.40 3.56
CA LYS A 29 13.01 -1.87 3.69
C LYS A 29 12.53 -2.40 5.05
N LEU A 30 12.33 -1.53 6.06
CA LEU A 30 11.80 -1.94 7.37
C LEU A 30 10.45 -2.65 7.24
N LYS A 31 10.26 -3.75 7.97
CA LYS A 31 8.95 -4.40 8.10
C LYS A 31 8.02 -3.52 8.93
N VAL A 32 6.70 -3.65 8.73
CA VAL A 32 5.67 -2.88 9.46
C VAL A 32 5.79 -3.05 10.96
N GLU A 33 6.10 -4.26 11.43
CA GLU A 33 6.29 -4.56 12.86
C GLU A 33 7.45 -3.80 13.52
N ASN A 34 8.44 -3.36 12.72
CA ASN A 34 9.64 -2.67 13.18
C ASN A 34 9.60 -1.17 12.88
N LEU A 35 8.49 -0.67 12.34
CA LEU A 35 8.34 0.75 12.06
C LEU A 35 8.09 1.51 13.37
N PRO A 36 8.80 2.63 13.60
CA PRO A 36 8.49 3.52 14.71
C PRO A 36 7.06 4.06 14.60
N ASP A 37 6.53 4.53 15.73
CA ASP A 37 5.24 5.23 15.76
C ASP A 37 5.27 6.51 14.91
N ILE A 38 4.09 6.94 14.46
CA ILE A 38 3.94 8.06 13.53
C ILE A 38 4.55 9.36 14.06
N GLU A 39 4.40 9.65 15.36
CA GLU A 39 4.99 10.85 15.98
C GLU A 39 6.52 10.84 15.90
N THR A 40 7.13 9.68 16.17
CA THR A 40 8.58 9.48 16.04
C THR A 40 9.03 9.65 14.60
N ARG A 41 8.31 9.07 13.63
CA ARG A 41 8.65 9.20 12.21
C ARG A 41 8.56 10.66 11.74
N ILE A 42 7.54 11.39 12.18
CA ILE A 42 7.39 12.83 11.88
C ILE A 42 8.59 13.60 12.43
N SER A 43 8.93 13.41 13.71
CA SER A 43 10.07 14.08 14.34
C SER A 43 11.40 13.77 13.65
N GLU A 44 11.63 12.52 13.23
CA GLU A 44 12.82 12.13 12.47
C GLU A 44 12.89 12.84 11.11
N VAL A 45 11.77 12.89 10.37
CA VAL A 45 11.68 13.56 9.07
C VAL A 45 11.93 15.06 9.23
N GLU A 46 11.29 15.71 10.20
CA GLU A 46 11.50 17.13 10.52
C GLU A 46 12.97 17.41 10.80
N THR A 47 13.58 16.66 11.74
CA THR A 47 14.98 16.81 12.11
C THR A 47 15.91 16.69 10.90
N VAL A 48 15.66 15.71 10.04
CA VAL A 48 16.45 15.47 8.83
C VAL A 48 16.29 16.61 7.81
N THR A 49 15.06 17.10 7.61
CA THR A 49 14.81 18.22 6.69
C THR A 49 15.38 19.55 7.19
N GLU A 50 15.29 19.80 8.50
CA GLU A 50 15.87 20.98 9.14
C GLU A 50 17.39 20.93 9.07
N ASN A 51 18.02 19.80 9.38
CA ASN A 51 19.48 19.65 9.30
C ASN A 51 19.98 19.87 7.87
N PHE A 52 19.27 19.36 6.86
CA PHE A 52 19.62 19.60 5.48
C PHE A 52 19.50 21.09 5.11
N PHE A 53 18.40 21.73 5.48
CA PHE A 53 18.18 23.15 5.17
C PHE A 53 19.19 24.05 5.90
N ASN A 54 19.48 23.77 7.16
CA ASN A 54 20.46 24.52 7.95
C ASN A 54 21.87 24.42 7.37
N HIS A 55 22.23 23.27 6.80
CA HIS A 55 23.56 23.04 6.23
C HIS A 55 23.73 23.64 4.82
N PHE A 56 22.75 23.40 3.94
CA PHE A 56 22.83 23.77 2.52
C PHE A 56 22.12 25.08 2.16
N GLY A 57 21.27 25.61 3.05
CA GLY A 57 20.45 26.81 2.80
C GLY A 57 19.35 26.62 1.75
N GLN A 58 19.08 25.37 1.34
CA GLN A 58 18.14 25.02 0.29
C GLN A 58 17.34 23.78 0.68
N HIS A 59 16.15 23.62 0.10
CA HIS A 59 15.34 22.43 0.30
C HIS A 59 15.88 21.22 -0.46
N MET A 60 15.60 20.03 0.07
CA MET A 60 15.89 18.76 -0.61
C MET A 60 15.19 18.67 -1.96
N ASN A 61 15.71 17.83 -2.84
CA ASN A 61 15.06 17.57 -4.11
C ASN A 61 13.73 16.80 -3.93
N THR A 62 12.90 16.84 -4.97
CA THR A 62 11.58 16.19 -4.96
C THR A 62 11.64 14.69 -4.74
N VAL A 63 12.73 14.03 -5.15
CA VAL A 63 12.94 12.58 -4.98
C VAL A 63 13.12 12.22 -3.51
N CYS A 64 13.95 12.97 -2.77
CA CYS A 64 14.16 12.75 -1.35
C CYS A 64 12.87 13.03 -0.55
N LEU A 65 12.18 14.12 -0.88
CA LEU A 65 10.88 14.44 -0.27
C LEU A 65 9.83 13.35 -0.53
N TYR A 66 9.80 12.80 -1.74
CA TYR A 66 8.94 11.68 -2.09
C TYR A 66 9.25 10.45 -1.21
N TYR A 67 10.53 10.10 -1.04
CA TYR A 67 10.89 8.97 -0.18
C TYR A 67 10.62 9.20 1.30
N LEU A 68 10.80 10.42 1.80
CA LEU A 68 10.40 10.79 3.17
C LEU A 68 8.88 10.68 3.35
N SER A 69 8.09 11.10 2.37
CA SER A 69 6.63 10.94 2.42
C SER A 69 6.22 9.47 2.43
N ASN A 70 6.91 8.62 1.65
CA ASN A 70 6.68 7.18 1.67
C ASN A 70 7.10 6.53 2.99
N TYR A 71 8.14 7.04 3.66
CA TYR A 71 8.52 6.57 5.00
C TYR A 71 7.42 6.87 6.02
N LEU A 72 6.85 8.08 6.00
CA LEU A 72 5.74 8.45 6.88
C LEU A 72 4.50 7.56 6.68
N LEU A 73 4.21 7.21 5.43
CA LEU A 73 3.03 6.42 5.02
C LEU A 73 3.33 4.92 4.84
N GLN A 74 4.47 4.44 5.33
CA GLN A 74 4.97 3.13 4.97
C GLN A 74 4.06 1.98 5.46
N ASP A 75 3.42 2.17 6.61
CA ASP A 75 2.36 1.32 7.15
C ASP A 75 1.15 1.22 6.20
N PHE A 76 0.70 2.33 5.61
CA PHE A 76 -0.37 2.32 4.60
C PHE A 76 0.04 1.65 3.30
N ILE A 77 1.29 1.84 2.86
CA ILE A 77 1.79 1.32 1.60
C ILE A 77 2.03 -0.20 1.69
N LYS A 78 2.63 -0.68 2.79
CA LYS A 78 2.99 -2.09 2.96
C LYS A 78 1.85 -2.96 3.46
N GLU A 79 0.94 -2.39 4.23
CA GLU A 79 -0.33 -3.03 4.58
C GLU A 79 -1.49 -2.24 3.96
N PRO A 80 -1.72 -2.40 2.64
CA PRO A 80 -2.90 -1.88 1.99
C PRO A 80 -4.10 -2.68 2.49
N SER A 81 -4.57 -2.36 3.68
CA SER A 81 -5.71 -3.04 4.26
C SER A 81 -6.96 -2.61 3.50
N ARG A 82 -7.40 -3.48 2.59
CA ARG A 82 -8.71 -3.41 1.93
C ARG A 82 -9.87 -3.58 2.92
N THR A 83 -9.56 -3.95 4.16
CA THR A 83 -10.53 -4.36 5.19
C THR A 83 -10.33 -3.62 6.52
N LYS A 84 -9.83 -2.37 6.52
CA LYS A 84 -9.75 -1.58 7.75
C LYS A 84 -11.17 -1.32 8.27
N THR A 85 -11.51 -1.99 9.37
CA THR A 85 -12.76 -1.77 10.11
C THR A 85 -12.63 -0.51 10.96
N LEU A 86 -13.72 0.18 11.25
CA LEU A 86 -13.82 1.29 12.22
C LEU A 86 -13.15 1.08 13.59
N GLN A 87 -12.73 -0.15 13.91
CA GLN A 87 -12.02 -0.53 15.13
C GLN A 87 -10.50 -0.43 15.01
N GLN A 88 -9.97 -0.13 13.83
CA GLN A 88 -8.54 0.09 13.58
C GLN A 88 -8.29 1.58 13.37
N ASP A 89 -7.13 2.08 13.78
CA ASP A 89 -6.77 3.52 13.80
C ASP A 89 -6.88 4.24 12.45
N ASN A 90 -7.12 3.51 11.36
CA ASN A 90 -7.28 4.03 10.01
C ASN A 90 -8.46 3.39 9.23
N GLY A 91 -9.48 2.90 9.95
CA GLY A 91 -10.63 2.22 9.36
C GLY A 91 -11.81 3.12 9.04
N PHE A 92 -12.19 3.16 7.76
CA PHE A 92 -13.32 3.96 7.28
C PHE A 92 -14.59 3.12 7.01
N LEU A 93 -14.47 1.78 6.99
CA LEU A 93 -15.59 0.89 6.70
C LEU A 93 -16.12 0.24 7.97
N SER A 94 -17.43 0.28 8.17
CA SER A 94 -18.09 -0.54 9.16
C SER A 94 -17.97 -2.04 8.82
N PRO A 95 -18.04 -2.94 9.82
CA PRO A 95 -18.05 -4.38 9.58
C PRO A 95 -19.10 -4.82 8.56
N ARG A 96 -20.27 -4.16 8.56
CA ARG A 96 -21.36 -4.41 7.61
C ARG A 96 -21.01 -4.00 6.17
N GLN A 97 -20.35 -2.86 5.99
CA GLN A 97 -19.87 -2.41 4.68
C GLN A 97 -18.78 -3.33 4.13
N LEU A 98 -17.89 -3.84 5.00
CA LEU A 98 -16.89 -4.84 4.60
C LEU A 98 -17.49 -6.17 4.20
N ALA A 99 -18.48 -6.67 4.96
CA ALA A 99 -19.18 -7.90 4.60
C ALA A 99 -19.85 -7.78 3.23
N HIS A 100 -20.55 -6.67 2.99
CA HIS A 100 -21.20 -6.40 1.71
C HIS A 100 -20.20 -6.20 0.55
N ARG A 101 -19.04 -5.61 0.82
CA ARG A 101 -17.97 -5.48 -0.18
C ARG A 101 -17.35 -6.84 -0.52
N LYS A 102 -17.01 -7.66 0.49
CA LYS A 102 -16.51 -9.03 0.31
C LYS A 102 -17.48 -9.94 -0.43
N SER A 103 -18.80 -9.73 -0.28
CA SER A 103 -19.79 -10.49 -1.05
C SER A 103 -19.88 -10.09 -2.53
N LYS A 104 -19.38 -8.90 -2.90
CA LYS A 104 -19.43 -8.38 -4.27
C LYS A 104 -18.09 -8.47 -5.00
N GLU A 105 -16.99 -8.27 -4.29
CA GLU A 105 -15.63 -8.37 -4.83
C GLU A 105 -15.15 -9.83 -4.77
N ILE A 106 -15.06 -10.50 -5.93
CA ILE A 106 -14.47 -11.83 -6.04
C ILE A 106 -12.95 -11.65 -6.21
N PRO A 107 -12.11 -12.34 -5.42
CA PRO A 107 -10.67 -12.30 -5.62
C PRO A 107 -10.32 -12.88 -7.00
N LEU A 108 -9.56 -12.12 -7.79
CA LEU A 108 -9.19 -12.45 -9.18
C LEU A 108 -8.46 -13.79 -9.36
N GLY A 109 -8.05 -14.46 -8.28
CA GLY A 109 -7.33 -15.74 -8.29
C GLY A 109 -8.21 -16.99 -8.15
N GLN A 110 -9.54 -16.86 -8.00
CA GLN A 110 -10.43 -18.02 -8.05
C GLN A 110 -10.93 -18.22 -9.48
N GLU A 111 -10.19 -19.03 -10.24
CA GLU A 111 -10.50 -19.53 -11.60
C GLU A 111 -11.76 -20.43 -11.63
N VAL A 112 -12.86 -20.01 -11.01
CA VAL A 112 -14.16 -20.69 -11.08
C VAL A 112 -15.24 -19.71 -11.52
N ILE A 113 -14.89 -18.75 -12.39
CA ILE A 113 -15.81 -17.70 -12.83
C ILE A 113 -16.68 -18.14 -14.00
N ASP A 114 -16.28 -19.10 -14.84
CA ASP A 114 -17.02 -19.30 -16.09
C ASP A 114 -18.13 -20.36 -16.03
N GLY A 115 -17.90 -21.50 -15.37
CA GLY A 115 -18.90 -22.60 -15.36
C GLY A 115 -20.14 -22.31 -14.52
N ILE A 116 -19.96 -21.77 -13.31
CA ILE A 116 -21.05 -21.59 -12.34
C ILE A 116 -21.88 -20.34 -12.66
N ARG A 117 -21.28 -19.30 -13.26
CA ARG A 117 -21.99 -18.06 -13.62
C ARG A 117 -22.82 -18.16 -14.89
N ALA A 118 -22.49 -19.02 -15.84
CA ALA A 118 -23.36 -19.20 -17.00
C ALA A 118 -24.75 -19.71 -16.57
N GLU A 119 -24.81 -20.63 -15.63
CA GLU A 119 -26.08 -21.18 -15.12
C GLU A 119 -26.88 -20.16 -14.29
N THR A 120 -26.21 -19.33 -13.49
CA THR A 120 -26.89 -18.35 -12.62
C THR A 120 -27.23 -17.01 -13.30
N ILE A 121 -26.43 -16.55 -14.26
CA ILE A 121 -26.67 -15.27 -14.97
C ILE A 121 -27.69 -15.45 -16.09
N PHE A 122 -27.63 -16.57 -16.82
CA PHE A 122 -28.47 -16.76 -18.01
C PHE A 122 -29.73 -17.60 -17.74
N CYS A 123 -29.93 -18.13 -16.52
CA CYS A 123 -31.06 -19.01 -16.18
C CYS A 123 -31.36 -20.03 -17.29
N ILE A 124 -30.32 -20.62 -17.90
CA ILE A 124 -30.46 -21.48 -19.07
C ILE A 124 -31.24 -22.70 -18.62
N SER A 125 -32.50 -22.79 -19.05
CA SER A 125 -33.35 -23.93 -18.74
C SER A 125 -32.69 -25.18 -19.30
N LYS A 126 -32.25 -26.09 -18.42
CA LYS A 126 -31.68 -27.37 -18.84
C LYS A 126 -32.76 -28.10 -19.66
N PRO A 127 -32.46 -28.58 -20.88
CA PRO A 127 -33.44 -29.29 -21.67
C PRO A 127 -33.89 -30.54 -20.91
N LYS A 128 -35.20 -30.63 -20.63
CA LYS A 128 -35.79 -31.84 -20.05
C LYS A 128 -35.69 -32.95 -21.09
N ARG A 129 -34.87 -33.97 -20.82
CA ARG A 129 -34.84 -35.20 -21.63
C ARG A 129 -36.15 -35.94 -21.42
N THR A 130 -37.09 -35.80 -22.35
CA THR A 130 -38.26 -36.68 -22.44
C THR A 130 -37.79 -37.98 -23.08
N VAL A 131 -37.71 -39.05 -22.29
CA VAL A 131 -37.57 -40.39 -22.83
C VAL A 131 -38.96 -40.81 -23.30
N ASN A 132 -39.13 -41.00 -24.61
CA ASN A 132 -40.35 -41.65 -25.11
C ASN A 132 -40.30 -43.10 -24.62
N LEU A 133 -41.19 -43.44 -23.69
CA LEU A 133 -41.45 -44.80 -23.25
C LEU A 133 -42.49 -45.42 -24.18
N ASP A 134 -42.18 -45.52 -25.47
CA ASP A 134 -42.97 -46.32 -26.40
C ASP A 134 -41.99 -47.16 -27.20
N ASP A 135 -41.79 -48.40 -26.72
CA ASP A 135 -41.51 -49.62 -27.49
C ASP A 135 -41.19 -50.75 -26.48
N VAL A 136 -42.24 -51.37 -25.93
CA VAL A 136 -42.25 -52.73 -25.38
C VAL A 136 -43.37 -53.49 -26.05
#